data_AF-A0A7X7QWA3-F1
#
_entry.id   AF-A0A7X7QWA3-F1
#
_cell.length_a   1.000
_cell.length_b   1.000
_cell.length_c   1.000
_cell.angle_alpha   90.00
_cell.angle_beta   90.00
_cell.angle_gamma   90.00
#
_symmetry.space_group_name_H-M   'P 1'
#
loop_
_entity.id
_entity.type
_entity.pdbx_description
1 polymer ?
#
loop_
_entity_poly.entity_id
_entity_poly.type
_entity_poly.pdbx_seq_one_letter_code
_entity_poly.pdbx_strand_id
1 'polypeptide(L)'
;FCSIGVFCSSLTENQIIAAIISLVILFGMWIADQFAATVGGLAGAIMEWISVLTRYGVFTKGLLTMENIIFFVSFTAMMLYMTVRVIERRRWVQG
;
A
#
# COMPACT_ATOMS: atom_id res chain seq x y z
N PHE A 1 1.74 5.61 -1.20
CA PHE A 1 0.38 6.13 -0.89
C PHE A 1 -0.40 6.50 -2.13
N CYS A 2 0.10 7.38 -3.03
CA CYS A 2 -0.61 7.74 -4.27
C CYS A 2 -0.99 6.52 -5.13
N SER A 3 -0.09 5.55 -5.28
CA SER A 3 -0.37 4.30 -6.02
C SER A 3 -1.53 3.49 -5.45
N ILE A 4 -1.71 3.48 -4.12
CA ILE A 4 -2.86 2.86 -3.45
C ILE A 4 -4.14 3.62 -3.80
N GLY A 5 -4.12 4.96 -3.75
CA GLY A 5 -5.26 5.79 -4.13
C GLY A 5 -5.68 5.58 -5.59
N VAL A 6 -4.72 5.50 -6.50
CA VAL A 6 -4.94 5.19 -7.92
C VAL A 6 -5.55 3.79 -8.09
N PHE A 7 -5.04 2.80 -7.35
CA PHE A 7 -5.64 1.46 -7.32
C PHE A 7 -7.09 1.50 -6.82
N CYS A 8 -7.38 2.16 -5.69
CA CYS A 8 -8.74 2.34 -5.17
C CYS A 8 -9.68 3.04 -6.17
N SER A 9 -9.17 4.05 -6.88
CA SER A 9 -9.94 4.73 -7.93
C SER A 9 -10.26 3.82 -9.12
N SER A 10 -9.45 2.80 -9.40
CA SER A 10 -9.74 1.82 -10.46
C SER A 10 -10.82 0.80 -10.07
N LEU A 11 -11.07 0.63 -8.77
CA LEU A 11 -12.02 -0.34 -8.22
C LEU A 11 -13.48 0.12 -8.28
N THR A 12 -13.75 1.42 -8.44
CA THR A 12 -15.11 1.95 -8.49
C THR A 12 -15.20 3.19 -9.39
N GLU A 13 -16.34 3.38 -10.04
CA GLU A 13 -16.63 4.58 -10.84
C GLU A 13 -17.06 5.77 -9.96
N ASN A 14 -17.52 5.50 -8.74
CA ASN A 14 -17.94 6.52 -7.80
C ASN A 14 -16.73 7.05 -6.99
N GLN A 15 -16.35 8.30 -7.25
CA GLN A 15 -15.22 8.97 -6.60
C GLN A 15 -15.32 9.01 -5.07
N ILE A 16 -16.52 9.16 -4.51
CA ILE A 16 -16.74 9.18 -3.06
C ILE A 16 -16.41 7.80 -2.47
N ILE A 17 -16.88 6.74 -3.11
CA ILE A 17 -16.59 5.37 -2.68
C ILE A 17 -15.09 5.08 -2.82
N ALA A 18 -14.44 5.52 -3.90
CA ALA A 18 -13.00 5.36 -4.08
C ALA A 18 -12.21 6.03 -2.95
N ALA A 19 -12.59 7.26 -2.59
CA ALA A 19 -11.98 8.01 -1.51
C ALA A 19 -12.13 7.27 -0.16
N ILE A 20 -13.33 6.79 0.17
CA ILE A 20 -13.57 6.02 1.40
C ILE A 20 -12.73 4.74 1.43
N ILE A 21 -12.69 3.96 0.34
CA ILE A 21 -11.88 2.75 0.26
C ILE A 21 -10.39 3.09 0.46
N SER A 22 -9.90 4.13 -0.21
CA SER A 22 -8.51 4.57 -0.05
C SER A 22 -8.20 4.97 1.39
N LEU A 23 -9.11 5.69 2.05
CA LEU A 23 -8.96 6.09 3.45
C LEU A 23 -8.91 4.87 4.37
N VAL A 24 -9.83 3.92 4.20
CA VAL A 24 -9.90 2.70 5.02
C VAL A 24 -8.61 1.87 4.89
N ILE A 25 -8.07 1.73 3.68
CA ILE A 25 -6.82 0.99 3.46
C ILE A 25 -5.64 1.71 4.11
N LEU A 26 -5.51 3.02 3.89
CA LEU A 26 -4.43 3.81 4.46
C LEU A 26 -4.48 3.85 5.99
N PHE A 27 -5.67 4.00 6.56
CA PHE A 27 -5.88 4.00 8.00
C PHE A 27 -5.65 2.60 8.60
N GLY A 28 -6.08 1.54 7.91
CA GLY A 28 -5.81 0.16 8.30
C GLY A 28 -4.32 -0.16 8.31
N MET A 29 -3.55 0.35 7.34
CA MET A 29 -2.08 0.22 7.34
C MET A 29 -1.45 0.94 8.53
N TRP A 30 -1.94 2.13 8.89
CA TRP A 30 -1.46 2.86 10.06
C TRP A 30 -1.75 2.10 11.35
N ILE A 31 -2.96 1.56 11.51
CA ILE A 31 -3.33 0.71 12.66
C ILE A 31 -2.43 -0.53 12.72
N ALA A 32 -2.27 -1.25 11.60
CA ALA A 32 -1.45 -2.46 11.56
C ALA A 32 0.00 -2.20 12.00
N ASP A 33 0.56 -1.05 11.62
CA ASP A 33 1.89 -0.62 12.06
C ASP A 33 1.97 -0.43 13.58
N GLN A 34 0.95 0.21 14.19
CA GLN A 34 0.92 0.41 15.65
C GLN A 34 0.86 -0.92 16.42
N PHE A 35 0.18 -1.92 15.88
CA PHE A 35 0.07 -3.23 16.52
C PHE A 35 1.22 -4.19 16.19
N ALA A 36 2.00 -3.96 15.13
CA ALA A 36 3.09 -4.84 14.71
C ALA A 36 4.11 -5.11 15.84
N ALA A 37 4.43 -4.09 16.65
CA ALA A 37 5.33 -4.21 17.80
C ALA A 37 4.80 -5.11 18.94
N THR A 38 3.47 -5.32 19.00
CA THR A 38 2.81 -6.09 20.07
C THR A 38 2.65 -7.57 19.75
N VAL A 39 2.63 -7.93 18.47
CA VAL A 39 2.33 -9.30 18.01
C VAL A 39 3.47 -10.29 18.29
N GLY A 40 4.73 -9.81 18.35
CA GLY A 40 5.91 -10.63 18.69
C GLY A 40 6.15 -11.82 17.74
N GLY A 41 7.28 -12.51 17.94
CA GLY A 41 7.63 -13.72 17.18
C GLY A 41 7.74 -13.51 15.65
N LEU A 42 7.53 -14.59 14.89
CA LEU A 42 7.60 -14.59 13.42
C LEU A 42 6.54 -13.69 12.79
N ALA A 43 5.33 -13.63 13.38
CA ALA A 43 4.24 -12.82 12.86
C ALA A 43 4.53 -11.32 12.99
N GLY A 44 5.05 -10.87 14.15
CA GLY A 44 5.49 -9.50 14.34
C GLY A 44 6.62 -9.10 13.39
N ALA A 45 7.62 -9.98 13.20
CA ALA A 45 8.72 -9.72 12.27
C ALA A 45 8.26 -9.54 10.82
N ILE A 46 7.30 -10.35 10.35
CA ILE A 46 6.72 -10.21 9.00
C ILE A 46 5.91 -8.91 8.89
N MET A 47 5.11 -8.57 9.90
CA MET A 47 4.34 -7.32 9.92
C MET A 47 5.25 -6.09 9.88
N GLU A 48 6.32 -6.09 10.67
CA GLU A 48 7.31 -5.02 10.67
C GLU A 48 8.04 -4.93 9.33
N TRP A 49 8.39 -6.07 8.72
CA TRP A 49 9.07 -6.12 7.43
C TRP A 49 8.22 -5.55 6.27
N ILE A 50 6.90 -5.77 6.30
CA ILE A 50 5.93 -5.24 5.32
C ILE A 50 5.51 -3.80 5.66
N SER A 51 5.79 -3.31 6.86
CA SER A 51 5.34 -1.98 7.26
C SER A 51 5.96 -0.87 6.41
N VAL A 52 5.08 -0.22 5.64
CA VAL A 52 5.42 0.97 4.86
C VAL A 52 5.77 2.15 5.78
N LEU A 53 5.14 2.24 6.95
CA LEU A 53 5.34 3.36 7.88
C LEU A 53 6.67 3.26 8.62
N THR A 54 7.04 2.09 9.12
CA THR A 54 8.35 1.86 9.75
C THR A 54 9.48 2.22 8.79
N ARG A 55 9.40 1.75 7.54
CA ARG A 55 10.39 2.04 6.49
C ARG A 55 10.41 3.52 6.11
N TYR A 56 9.25 4.17 6.07
CA TYR A 56 9.16 5.62 5.87
C TYR A 56 9.82 6.40 7.01
N GLY A 57 9.69 5.94 8.26
CA GLY A 57 10.34 6.53 9.44
C GLY A 57 11.86 6.49 9.40
N VAL A 58 12.47 5.56 8.65
CA VAL A 58 13.92 5.55 8.41
C VAL A 58 14.31 6.73 7.51
N PHE A 59 13.52 7.01 6.49
CA PHE A 59 13.74 8.14 5.59
C PHE A 59 13.54 9.50 6.27
N THR A 60 12.56 9.63 7.18
CA THR A 60 12.37 10.88 7.93
C THR A 60 13.54 11.20 8.86
N LYS A 61 14.33 10.19 9.25
CA LYS A 61 15.59 10.34 10.00
C LYS A 61 16.80 10.68 9.11
N GLY A 62 16.60 10.85 7.80
CA GLY A 62 17.67 11.16 6.84
C GLY A 62 18.49 9.95 6.40
N LEU A 63 18.09 8.73 6.76
CA LEU A 63 18.80 7.50 6.40
C LEU A 63 18.22 6.93 5.11
N LEU A 64 19.00 6.95 4.03
CA LEU A 64 18.63 6.33 2.76
C LEU A 64 19.33 4.97 2.63
N THR A 65 18.60 3.89 2.91
CA THR A 65 19.10 2.53 2.70
C THR A 65 18.53 1.95 1.41
N MET A 66 19.35 1.14 0.70
CA MET A 66 18.94 0.52 -0.56
C MET A 66 17.74 -0.42 -0.38
N GLU A 67 17.64 -1.11 0.77
CA GLU A 67 16.52 -1.98 1.12
C GLU A 67 15.18 -1.23 1.08
N ASN A 68 15.12 -0.05 1.72
CA ASN A 68 13.88 0.74 1.75
C ASN A 68 13.54 1.28 0.37
N ILE A 69 14.54 1.73 -0.40
CA ILE A 69 14.32 2.22 -1.77
C ILE A 69 13.71 1.11 -2.65
N ILE A 70 14.32 -0.07 -2.66
CA ILE A 70 13.83 -1.23 -3.43
C ILE A 70 12.42 -1.61 -2.97
N PHE A 71 12.16 -1.61 -1.66
CA PHE A 71 10.83 -1.89 -1.11
C PHE A 71 9.78 -0.91 -1.65
N PHE A 72 10.00 0.40 -1.57
CA PHE A 72 9.03 1.41 -2.01
C PHE A 72 8.80 1.39 -3.52
N VAL A 73 9.85 1.17 -4.32
CA VAL A 73 9.74 1.02 -5.78
C VAL A 73 8.93 -0.23 -6.13
N SER A 74 9.26 -1.36 -5.52
CA SER A 74 8.55 -2.63 -5.76
C SER A 74 7.08 -2.55 -5.33
N PHE A 75 6.81 -1.95 -4.16
CA PHE A 75 5.46 -1.73 -3.66
C PHE A 75 4.64 -0.82 -4.59
N THR A 76 5.26 0.24 -5.11
CA THR A 76 4.61 1.15 -6.07
C THR A 76 4.31 0.44 -7.38
N ALA A 77 5.28 -0.31 -7.93
CA ALA A 77 5.10 -1.09 -9.15
C ALA A 77 4.00 -2.15 -8.99
N MET A 78 3.95 -2.86 -7.86
CA MET A 78 2.90 -3.83 -7.55
C MET A 78 1.51 -3.20 -7.56
N MET A 79 1.33 -2.06 -6.88
CA MET A 79 0.04 -1.37 -6.82
C MET A 79 -0.41 -0.88 -8.20
N LEU A 80 0.50 -0.30 -8.99
CA LEU A 80 0.20 0.13 -10.36
C LEU A 80 -0.12 -1.04 -11.29
N TYR A 81 0.60 -2.15 -11.16
CA TYR A 81 0.29 -3.37 -11.89
C TYR A 81 -1.11 -3.88 -11.60
N MET A 82 -1.52 -3.88 -10.31
CA MET A 82 -2.89 -4.21 -9.93
C MET A 82 -3.91 -3.23 -10.52
N THR A 83 -3.63 -1.93 -10.54
CA THR A 83 -4.47 -0.92 -11.20
C THR A 83 -4.68 -1.27 -12.68
N VAL A 84 -3.60 -1.54 -13.42
CA VAL A 84 -3.67 -1.88 -14.85
C VAL A 84 -4.51 -3.14 -15.05
N ARG A 85 -4.29 -4.19 -14.25
CA ARG A 85 -5.09 -5.43 -14.33
C ARG A 85 -6.57 -5.21 -14.10
N VAL A 86 -6.95 -4.34 -13.15
CA VAL A 86 -8.36 -4.00 -12.90
C VAL A 86 -8.96 -3.28 -14.10
N ILE A 87 -8.24 -2.32 -14.70
CA ILE A 87 -8.69 -1.58 -15.88
C ILE A 87 -8.85 -2.51 -17.08
N GLU A 88 -7.85 -3.37 -17.34
CA GLU A 88 -7.91 -4.36 -18.43
C GLU A 88 -9.12 -5.27 -18.28
N ARG A 89 -9.38 -5.81 -17.07
CA ARG A 89 -10.52 -6.69 -16.82
C ARG A 89 -11.85 -6.00 -17.14
N ARG A 90 -12.03 -4.72 -16.76
CA ARG A 90 -13.26 -3.96 -17.10
C ARG A 90 -13.44 -3.85 -18.61
N ARG A 91 -12.36 -3.57 -19.34
CA ARG A 91 -12.39 -3.43 -20.80
C ARG A 91 -12.88 -4.71 -21.50
N TRP A 92 -12.53 -5.89 -20.98
CA TRP A 92 -12.93 -7.18 -21.57
C TRP A 92 -14.36 -7.60 -21.21
N VAL A 93 -14.92 -7.07 -20.12
CA VAL A 93 -16.31 -7.37 -19.71
C VAL A 93 -17.31 -6.43 -20.41
N GLN A 94 -16.85 -5.24 -20.83
CA GLN A 94 -17.68 -4.23 -21.49
C GLN A 94 -17.59 -4.23 -23.03
N GLY A 95 -16.72 -5.06 -23.61
CA GLY A 95 -16.61 -5.27 -25.07
C GLY A 95 -17.13 -6.62 -25.48
#